data_AF-A0A4R2C1I1-F1
#
_entry.id   AF-A0A4R2C1I1-F1
#
_cell.length_a   1.000
_cell.length_b   1.000
_cell.length_c   1.000
_cell.angle_alpha   90.00
_cell.angle_beta   90.00
_cell.angle_gamma   90.00
#
_symmetry.space_group_name_H-M   'P 1'
#
loop_
_entity.id
_entity.type
_entity.pdbx_description
1 polymer ?
#
loop_
_entity_poly.entity_id
_entity_poly.type
_entity_poly.pdbx_seq_one_letter_code
_entity_poly.pdbx_strand_id
1 'polypeptide(L)'
;MNPDLLRDYMTKHDVSRRGVLGLAATAGIIAAGTAGGLSASDAAKAVPGSAAGPADDVPFDYADPANLQDWAPGPYGADDQRGTLNEVTPEKTARILRQTLDPKHPVTTYNLGALMWSGFPALQPYPPKRIHELRLVLGGYEPPENFRAEGGYVAFTEPIGANKLSVHEERFTAEQPPGYPAPLSTTFQLGSQLDGLNHVGAAGLFYNGLRGRDIARGHGTTRLGSENIGPIVTRGVLLDVLGVKVATRQSSDLGSPASNGAPVLRPNYRITVNDIKQAMDFGRIDRIEPGDAVLLRTGWNQLLARRDAGDLARWGGSGGVPGIYLREARYLAKFRPAIIGSDTWTLEVFGNPVNEDGTIIPVHQELLMRHGIRIGESYALDELARDRVYEFAFIVTPQFVEGATAGNTPPAALGQPKHG
;
A
#
# COMPACT_ATOMS: atom_id res chain seq x y z
N MET A 1 14.99 0.82 0.38
CA MET A 1 15.74 0.05 1.38
C MET A 1 17.19 0.44 1.32
N ASN A 2 17.82 0.74 2.46
CA ASN A 2 19.15 0.17 2.61
C ASN A 2 18.95 -1.36 2.44
N PRO A 3 19.48 -2.04 1.41
CA PRO A 3 19.39 -3.49 1.29
C PRO A 3 19.83 -4.18 2.58
N ASP A 4 20.66 -3.51 3.38
CA ASP A 4 21.07 -3.92 4.72
C ASP A 4 19.93 -3.89 5.75
N LEU A 5 18.76 -3.26 5.58
CA LEU A 5 17.72 -3.35 6.62
C LEU A 5 16.99 -4.70 6.57
N LEU A 6 16.46 -5.11 5.42
CA LEU A 6 15.88 -6.46 5.28
C LEU A 6 16.96 -7.53 5.29
N ARG A 7 18.14 -7.25 4.71
CA ARG A 7 19.27 -8.18 4.79
C ARG A 7 19.84 -8.25 6.20
N ASP A 8 20.17 -7.16 6.90
CA ASP A 8 20.64 -7.22 8.30
C ASP A 8 19.56 -7.79 9.20
N TYR A 9 18.29 -7.53 8.95
CA TYR A 9 17.21 -8.17 9.69
C TYR A 9 17.18 -9.69 9.44
N MET A 10 17.20 -10.14 8.18
CA MET A 10 17.30 -11.56 7.84
C MET A 10 18.63 -12.20 8.26
N THR A 11 19.71 -11.42 8.37
CA THR A 11 21.07 -11.86 8.76
C THR A 11 21.22 -11.88 10.28
N LYS A 12 20.59 -10.96 11.02
CA LYS A 12 20.54 -10.93 12.50
C LYS A 12 19.66 -12.05 13.07
N HIS A 13 18.68 -12.53 12.31
CA HIS A 13 17.70 -13.52 12.77
C HIS A 13 17.80 -14.89 12.07
N ASP A 14 18.96 -15.19 11.46
CA ASP A 14 19.40 -16.48 10.92
C ASP A 14 18.27 -17.50 10.66
N VAL A 15 17.40 -17.22 9.67
CA VAL A 15 16.45 -18.22 9.17
C VAL A 15 17.24 -19.20 8.30
N SER A 16 18.09 -19.98 8.95
CA SER A 16 18.81 -21.06 8.30
C SER A 16 17.80 -22.08 7.76
N ARG A 17 18.07 -22.58 6.55
CA ARG A 17 17.26 -23.56 5.80
C ARG A 17 17.08 -24.93 6.49
N ARG A 18 17.27 -25.06 7.80
CA ARG A 18 17.29 -26.35 8.52
C ARG A 18 16.11 -26.58 9.49
N GLY A 19 15.12 -25.71 9.56
CA GLY A 19 13.96 -25.87 10.45
C GLY A 19 12.74 -26.62 9.88
N VAL A 20 12.82 -27.29 8.72
CA VAL A 20 11.63 -27.82 8.01
C VAL A 20 11.42 -29.34 8.16
N LEU A 21 12.15 -30.06 9.04
CA LEU A 21 12.12 -31.53 9.05
C LEU A 21 11.90 -32.23 10.41
N GLY A 22 11.26 -31.58 11.38
CA GLY A 22 10.96 -32.29 12.62
C GLY A 22 9.78 -31.73 13.39
N LEU A 23 8.57 -32.19 13.07
CA LEU A 23 7.44 -32.32 14.00
C LEU A 23 6.31 -33.10 13.31
N ALA A 24 6.59 -34.39 13.08
CA ALA A 24 5.56 -35.42 12.96
C ALA A 24 5.71 -36.34 14.18
N ALA A 25 4.57 -36.73 14.78
CA ALA A 25 4.38 -37.33 16.10
C ALA A 25 4.35 -36.27 17.22
N THR A 26 3.23 -36.02 17.90
CA THR A 26 2.47 -37.01 18.67
C THR A 26 1.06 -36.48 18.92
N ALA A 27 0.03 -37.25 18.57
CA ALA A 27 -1.37 -36.97 18.91
C ALA A 27 -1.70 -37.58 20.28
N GLY A 28 -2.38 -36.82 21.14
CA GLY A 28 -2.86 -37.27 22.45
C GLY A 28 -4.11 -36.51 22.88
N ILE A 29 -5.23 -37.21 22.86
CA ILE A 29 -6.60 -36.81 23.25
C ILE A 29 -6.70 -36.62 24.78
N ILE A 30 -7.39 -35.57 25.29
CA ILE A 30 -8.38 -35.62 26.40
C ILE A 30 -9.39 -34.46 26.26
N ALA A 31 -10.66 -34.75 26.56
CA ALA A 31 -11.86 -33.94 26.34
C ALA A 31 -12.42 -33.20 27.58
N ALA A 32 -13.26 -32.20 27.27
CA ALA A 32 -14.51 -31.75 27.92
C ALA A 32 -14.51 -30.92 29.24
N GLY A 33 -15.27 -29.81 29.21
CA GLY A 33 -15.76 -29.06 30.38
C GLY A 33 -16.49 -27.74 30.05
N THR A 34 -17.82 -27.80 30.01
CA THR A 34 -18.88 -26.75 29.95
C THR A 34 -18.75 -25.61 30.98
N ALA A 35 -19.45 -24.47 31.02
CA ALA A 35 -20.34 -23.64 30.20
C ALA A 35 -20.67 -22.41 31.10
N GLY A 36 -21.03 -21.24 30.55
CA GLY A 36 -21.55 -20.14 31.36
C GLY A 36 -21.66 -18.82 30.60
N GLY A 37 -22.87 -18.49 30.14
CA GLY A 37 -23.14 -17.32 29.31
C GLY A 37 -23.34 -16.02 30.08
N LEU A 38 -23.32 -14.92 29.33
CA LEU A 38 -24.00 -13.66 29.67
C LEU A 38 -24.45 -12.98 28.36
N SER A 39 -25.70 -12.54 28.35
CA SER A 39 -26.33 -11.75 27.29
C SER A 39 -26.15 -10.26 27.52
N ALA A 40 -25.97 -9.48 26.46
CA ALA A 40 -26.56 -8.15 26.33
C ALA A 40 -26.64 -7.75 24.84
N SER A 41 -27.74 -7.10 24.52
CA SER A 41 -28.31 -6.83 23.20
C SER A 41 -27.68 -5.66 22.44
N ASP A 42 -27.97 -5.64 21.14
CA ASP A 42 -27.77 -4.60 20.12
C ASP A 42 -26.37 -4.51 19.48
N ALA A 43 -26.05 -5.54 18.68
CA ALA A 43 -25.04 -5.47 17.65
C ALA A 43 -25.67 -5.75 16.28
N ALA A 44 -25.34 -4.90 15.30
CA ALA A 44 -25.66 -5.05 13.89
C ALA A 44 -25.50 -6.51 13.45
N LYS A 45 -26.47 -7.03 12.69
CA LYS A 45 -26.51 -8.40 12.16
C LYS A 45 -25.12 -8.82 11.67
N ALA A 46 -24.46 -9.65 12.48
CA ALA A 46 -23.19 -10.27 12.15
C ALA A 46 -23.42 -11.21 10.96
N VAL A 47 -22.60 -11.06 9.93
CA VAL A 47 -22.48 -12.06 8.87
C VAL A 47 -21.77 -13.28 9.49
N PRO A 48 -22.32 -14.51 9.38
CA PRO A 48 -21.63 -15.70 9.87
C PRO A 48 -20.38 -15.93 9.01
N GLY A 49 -19.19 -15.89 9.61
CA GLY A 49 -17.92 -16.21 8.93
C GLY A 49 -16.76 -15.24 9.17
N SER A 50 -16.94 -14.07 9.80
CA SER A 50 -15.81 -13.21 10.18
C SER A 50 -15.62 -13.20 11.70
N ALA A 51 -14.98 -14.24 12.24
CA ALA A 51 -14.44 -14.15 13.60
C ALA A 51 -13.26 -13.17 13.57
N ALA A 52 -13.56 -11.88 13.69
CA ALA A 52 -12.53 -10.87 13.93
C ALA A 52 -11.90 -11.20 15.28
N GLY A 53 -10.73 -11.83 15.26
CA GLY A 53 -9.95 -12.13 16.45
C GLY A 53 -9.64 -10.88 17.28
N PRO A 54 -9.03 -11.04 18.47
CA PRO A 54 -8.66 -9.91 19.30
C PRO A 54 -7.81 -8.91 18.49
N ALA A 55 -7.97 -7.61 18.77
CA ALA A 55 -7.07 -6.60 18.23
C ALA A 55 -5.75 -6.67 19.01
N ASP A 56 -4.97 -7.71 18.76
CA ASP A 56 -3.64 -7.95 19.31
C ASP A 56 -2.58 -7.94 18.20
N ASP A 57 -1.32 -8.13 18.60
CA ASP A 57 -0.15 -8.12 17.72
C ASP A 57 0.36 -9.52 17.37
N VAL A 58 -0.41 -10.58 17.66
CA VAL A 58 -0.02 -11.96 17.38
C VAL A 58 -0.20 -12.23 15.89
N PRO A 59 0.86 -12.63 15.15
CA PRO A 59 0.73 -13.01 13.75
C PRO A 59 -0.25 -14.16 13.56
N PHE A 60 -0.91 -14.19 12.40
CA PHE A 60 -1.84 -15.25 12.07
C PHE A 60 -1.10 -16.59 11.91
N ASP A 61 -1.54 -17.64 12.62
CA ASP A 61 -0.98 -18.98 12.48
C ASP A 61 -1.62 -19.71 11.29
N TYR A 62 -0.86 -19.79 10.21
CA TYR A 62 -1.22 -20.46 8.95
C TYR A 62 -0.83 -21.95 8.91
N ALA A 63 -0.13 -22.47 9.93
CA ALA A 63 0.25 -23.88 10.00
C ALA A 63 -0.90 -24.75 10.54
N ASP A 64 -1.84 -24.17 11.29
CA ASP A 64 -3.04 -24.84 11.77
C ASP A 64 -4.16 -24.82 10.70
N PRO A 65 -4.58 -25.98 10.17
CA PRO A 65 -5.70 -26.07 9.23
C PRO A 65 -7.04 -25.58 9.80
N ALA A 66 -7.22 -25.57 11.12
CA ALA A 66 -8.42 -25.04 11.76
C ALA A 66 -8.56 -23.52 11.53
N ASN A 67 -7.43 -22.79 11.53
CA ASN A 67 -7.42 -21.36 11.27
C ASN A 67 -7.73 -21.02 9.81
N LEU A 68 -7.58 -21.96 8.86
CA LEU A 68 -7.88 -21.71 7.45
C LEU A 68 -9.38 -21.48 7.18
N GLN A 69 -10.26 -22.12 7.94
CA GLN A 69 -11.72 -21.98 7.78
C GLN A 69 -12.24 -20.63 8.26
N ASP A 70 -11.49 -19.93 9.13
CA ASP A 70 -11.92 -18.67 9.74
C ASP A 70 -11.79 -17.45 8.81
N TRP A 71 -11.14 -17.61 7.66
CA TRP A 71 -10.93 -16.52 6.68
C TRP A 71 -11.11 -16.95 5.22
N ALA A 72 -11.11 -18.25 4.91
CA ALA A 72 -11.31 -18.78 3.57
C ALA A 72 -12.39 -19.89 3.57
N PRO A 73 -13.46 -19.79 2.75
CA PRO A 73 -13.71 -18.69 1.84
C PRO A 73 -14.07 -17.38 2.57
N GLY A 74 -13.68 -16.26 1.98
CA GLY A 74 -14.00 -14.94 2.49
C GLY A 74 -15.51 -14.64 2.44
N PRO A 75 -15.95 -13.54 3.08
CA PRO A 75 -17.38 -13.22 3.22
C PRO A 75 -18.09 -12.91 1.89
N TYR A 76 -17.36 -12.77 0.79
CA TYR A 76 -17.88 -12.49 -0.55
C TYR A 76 -18.03 -13.73 -1.44
N GLY A 77 -17.75 -14.92 -0.90
CA GLY A 77 -17.88 -16.20 -1.58
C GLY A 77 -16.54 -16.79 -2.08
N ALA A 78 -16.52 -18.09 -2.31
CA ALA A 78 -15.30 -18.86 -2.60
C ALA A 78 -14.63 -18.54 -3.95
N ASP A 79 -15.39 -17.96 -4.89
CA ASP A 79 -14.86 -17.57 -6.20
C ASP A 79 -14.48 -16.08 -6.28
N ASP A 80 -14.72 -15.32 -5.20
CA ASP A 80 -14.43 -13.89 -5.16
C ASP A 80 -12.94 -13.60 -5.36
N GLN A 81 -12.68 -12.50 -6.08
CA GLN A 81 -11.35 -11.96 -6.38
C GLN A 81 -11.25 -10.46 -6.04
N ARG A 82 -12.35 -9.86 -5.58
CA ARG A 82 -12.47 -8.42 -5.36
C ARG A 82 -12.30 -8.02 -3.90
N GLY A 83 -12.44 -8.94 -2.96
CA GLY A 83 -12.37 -8.66 -1.53
C GLY A 83 -13.30 -7.52 -1.13
N THR A 84 -12.82 -6.60 -0.29
CA THR A 84 -13.63 -5.46 0.18
C THR A 84 -13.98 -4.43 -0.89
N LEU A 85 -13.47 -4.57 -2.13
CA LEU A 85 -13.98 -3.76 -3.25
C LEU A 85 -15.45 -4.06 -3.57
N ASN A 86 -15.99 -5.20 -3.11
CA ASN A 86 -17.42 -5.48 -3.18
C ASN A 86 -18.26 -4.49 -2.33
N GLU A 87 -17.66 -3.78 -1.37
CA GLU A 87 -18.32 -2.71 -0.61
C GLU A 87 -18.40 -1.38 -1.38
N VAL A 88 -17.69 -1.24 -2.51
CA VAL A 88 -17.76 -0.07 -3.39
C VAL A 88 -18.90 -0.27 -4.38
N THR A 89 -20.11 0.08 -3.97
CA THR A 89 -21.32 -0.05 -4.81
C THR A 89 -21.62 1.24 -5.59
N PRO A 90 -22.40 1.16 -6.69
CA PRO A 90 -22.86 2.33 -7.42
C PRO A 90 -23.60 3.35 -6.54
N GLU A 91 -24.41 2.88 -5.59
CA GLU A 91 -25.15 3.74 -4.66
C GLU A 91 -24.19 4.49 -3.74
N LYS A 92 -23.14 3.81 -3.25
CA LYS A 92 -22.09 4.44 -2.45
C LYS A 92 -21.35 5.50 -3.27
N THR A 93 -20.90 5.17 -4.48
CA THR A 93 -20.26 6.15 -5.38
C THR A 93 -21.15 7.37 -5.60
N ALA A 94 -22.42 7.18 -5.95
CA ALA A 94 -23.37 8.26 -6.17
C ALA A 94 -23.66 9.08 -4.90
N ARG A 95 -23.64 8.45 -3.72
CA ARG A 95 -23.83 9.13 -2.43
C ARG A 95 -22.64 10.03 -2.11
N ILE A 96 -21.41 9.56 -2.30
CA ILE A 96 -20.20 10.34 -1.99
C ILE A 96 -20.05 11.55 -2.89
N LEU A 97 -20.27 11.39 -4.21
CA LEU A 97 -20.24 12.52 -5.13
C LEU A 97 -21.27 13.61 -4.77
N ARG A 98 -22.40 13.22 -4.16
CA ARG A 98 -23.43 14.18 -3.70
C ARG A 98 -23.16 14.78 -2.33
N GLN A 99 -22.58 14.02 -1.40
CA GLN A 99 -22.41 14.43 0.00
C GLN A 99 -21.09 15.16 0.24
N THR A 100 -20.05 14.86 -0.52
CA THR A 100 -18.71 15.40 -0.32
C THR A 100 -18.41 16.61 -1.21
N LEU A 101 -19.18 16.82 -2.27
CA LEU A 101 -19.01 17.93 -3.20
C LEU A 101 -20.29 18.77 -3.27
N ASP A 102 -20.29 19.93 -2.60
CA ASP A 102 -21.36 20.91 -2.72
C ASP A 102 -21.20 21.70 -4.03
N PRO A 103 -22.15 21.63 -4.97
CA PRO A 103 -22.06 22.35 -6.25
C PRO A 103 -21.97 23.88 -6.11
N LYS A 104 -22.23 24.43 -4.91
CA LYS A 104 -22.09 25.87 -4.64
C LYS A 104 -20.66 26.31 -4.31
N HIS A 105 -19.75 25.37 -4.06
CA HIS A 105 -18.37 25.67 -3.70
C HIS A 105 -17.40 25.12 -4.78
N PRO A 106 -16.28 25.80 -5.06
CA PRO A 106 -15.27 25.28 -5.98
C PRO A 106 -14.74 23.92 -5.53
N VAL A 107 -14.54 23.01 -6.48
CA VAL A 107 -13.90 21.71 -6.25
C VAL A 107 -12.43 21.80 -6.66
N THR A 108 -11.54 21.42 -5.76
CA THR A 108 -10.11 21.24 -6.05
C THR A 108 -9.87 19.77 -6.37
N THR A 109 -9.09 19.52 -7.43
CA THR A 109 -8.59 18.19 -7.76
C THR A 109 -7.14 18.08 -7.27
N TYR A 110 -6.88 17.06 -6.46
CA TYR A 110 -5.56 16.77 -5.91
C TYR A 110 -4.98 15.55 -6.61
N ASN A 111 -3.70 15.63 -6.98
CA ASN A 111 -2.93 14.48 -7.40
C ASN A 111 -2.29 13.85 -6.15
N LEU A 112 -2.70 12.62 -5.81
CA LEU A 112 -2.15 11.89 -4.68
C LEU A 112 -0.94 11.03 -5.06
N GLY A 113 -0.32 11.31 -6.21
CA GLY A 113 0.89 10.68 -6.70
C GLY A 113 2.17 11.33 -6.20
N ALA A 114 3.11 10.53 -5.71
CA ALA A 114 4.49 10.94 -5.56
C ALA A 114 5.11 11.22 -6.94
N LEU A 115 5.74 12.37 -7.10
CA LEU A 115 6.42 12.72 -8.35
C LEU A 115 7.61 11.77 -8.56
N MET A 116 7.52 10.94 -9.59
CA MET A 116 8.60 10.06 -10.02
C MET A 116 9.58 10.77 -10.95
N TRP A 117 10.86 10.38 -10.91
CA TRP A 117 11.92 10.92 -11.79
C TRP A 117 12.86 9.80 -12.21
N SER A 118 13.63 9.98 -13.29
CA SER A 118 14.66 9.00 -13.68
C SER A 118 15.67 8.81 -12.54
N GLY A 119 15.75 7.60 -11.99
CA GLY A 119 16.47 7.25 -10.77
C GLY A 119 15.62 7.28 -9.49
N PHE A 120 14.28 7.28 -9.59
CA PHE A 120 13.39 7.22 -8.43
C PHE A 120 13.76 6.01 -7.54
N PRO A 121 13.85 6.19 -6.21
CA PRO A 121 14.25 5.12 -5.32
C PRO A 121 13.21 3.99 -5.33
N ALA A 122 13.64 2.79 -5.71
CA ALA A 122 12.83 1.58 -5.64
C ALA A 122 13.23 0.74 -4.42
N LEU A 123 12.26 0.02 -3.84
CA LEU A 123 12.56 -1.05 -2.90
C LEU A 123 13.38 -2.13 -3.61
N GLN A 124 14.53 -2.54 -3.05
CA GLN A 124 15.40 -3.57 -3.64
C GLN A 124 15.48 -4.80 -2.72
N PRO A 125 14.39 -5.58 -2.57
CA PRO A 125 14.35 -6.64 -1.56
C PRO A 125 15.18 -7.87 -1.97
N TYR A 126 15.35 -8.08 -3.28
CA TYR A 126 16.12 -9.17 -3.87
C TYR A 126 16.57 -8.78 -5.29
N PRO A 127 17.65 -9.37 -5.83
CA PRO A 127 17.94 -9.26 -7.26
C PRO A 127 16.84 -9.95 -8.08
N PRO A 128 16.53 -9.46 -9.30
CA PRO A 128 17.16 -8.34 -10.00
C PRO A 128 16.73 -6.97 -9.48
N LYS A 129 17.54 -5.95 -9.76
CA LYS A 129 17.21 -4.58 -9.36
C LYS A 129 15.91 -4.13 -10.02
N ARG A 130 15.05 -3.47 -9.26
CA ARG A 130 13.94 -2.67 -9.79
C ARG A 130 14.51 -1.38 -10.35
N ILE A 131 14.40 -1.17 -11.66
CA ILE A 131 15.00 -0.01 -12.33
C ILE A 131 13.88 0.97 -12.71
N HIS A 132 14.05 2.24 -12.37
CA HIS A 132 13.20 3.30 -12.86
C HIS A 132 14.05 4.40 -13.45
N GLU A 133 14.59 4.12 -14.63
CA GLU A 133 15.43 5.05 -15.36
C GLU A 133 14.83 5.24 -16.75
N LEU A 134 14.43 6.47 -17.05
CA LEU A 134 13.84 6.82 -18.33
C LEU A 134 14.96 7.10 -19.35
N ARG A 135 14.69 6.76 -20.60
CA ARG A 135 15.46 7.11 -21.79
C ARG A 135 14.48 7.66 -22.81
N LEU A 136 14.72 8.88 -23.30
CA LEU A 136 13.85 9.49 -24.29
C LEU A 136 14.20 8.95 -25.69
N VAL A 137 13.20 8.44 -26.39
CA VAL A 137 13.22 8.17 -27.82
C VAL A 137 12.77 9.45 -28.53
N LEU A 138 13.60 9.93 -29.46
CA LEU A 138 13.39 11.15 -30.22
C LEU A 138 13.26 10.83 -31.71
N GLY A 139 12.26 11.42 -32.36
CA GLY A 139 12.07 11.35 -33.80
C GLY A 139 11.76 12.71 -34.42
N GLY A 140 12.33 13.00 -35.58
CA GLY A 140 11.88 14.05 -36.51
C GLY A 140 12.59 15.38 -36.38
N TYR A 141 13.73 15.43 -35.68
CA TYR A 141 14.66 16.57 -35.70
C TYR A 141 16.05 16.15 -35.17
N GLU A 142 17.06 17.01 -35.36
CA GLU A 142 18.40 16.80 -34.80
C GLU A 142 18.39 16.99 -33.27
N PRO A 143 18.91 16.02 -32.49
CA PRO A 143 18.92 16.12 -31.03
C PRO A 143 19.93 17.16 -30.52
N PRO A 144 19.81 17.61 -29.26
CA PRO A 144 20.86 18.42 -28.63
C PRO A 144 22.18 17.63 -28.50
N GLU A 145 23.31 18.34 -28.43
CA GLU A 145 24.68 17.80 -28.52
C GLU A 145 24.92 16.58 -27.62
N ASN A 146 24.47 16.63 -26.36
CA ASN A 146 24.72 15.58 -25.37
C ASN A 146 23.64 14.49 -25.31
N PHE A 147 22.58 14.57 -26.11
CA PHE A 147 21.41 13.70 -25.99
C PHE A 147 21.76 12.21 -25.99
N ARG A 148 22.62 11.79 -26.91
CA ARG A 148 23.04 10.38 -27.03
C ARG A 148 23.96 9.96 -25.88
N ALA A 149 24.84 10.87 -25.44
CA ALA A 149 25.76 10.61 -24.33
C ALA A 149 25.00 10.47 -22.99
N GLU A 150 23.87 11.17 -22.84
CA GLU A 150 22.94 11.04 -21.71
C GLU A 150 22.04 9.79 -21.81
N GLY A 151 22.17 9.00 -22.88
CA GLY A 151 21.43 7.75 -23.10
C GLY A 151 20.16 7.91 -23.94
N GLY A 152 19.87 9.09 -24.47
CA GLY A 152 18.77 9.32 -25.40
C GLY A 152 18.92 8.50 -26.69
N TYR A 153 17.80 8.00 -27.20
CA TYR A 153 17.74 7.20 -28.42
C TYR A 153 17.13 8.02 -29.55
N VAL A 154 17.85 8.19 -30.66
CA VAL A 154 17.31 8.87 -31.85
C VAL A 154 16.81 7.82 -32.82
N ALA A 155 15.49 7.77 -33.01
CA ALA A 155 14.86 6.86 -33.97
C ALA A 155 15.04 7.36 -35.41
N PHE A 156 14.85 8.67 -35.64
CA PHE A 156 15.03 9.33 -36.94
C PHE A 156 15.19 10.84 -36.74
N THR A 157 15.92 11.54 -37.62
CA THR A 157 16.12 13.01 -37.53
C THR A 157 15.32 13.79 -38.57
N GLU A 158 14.95 13.17 -39.69
CA GLU A 158 14.11 13.81 -40.69
C GLU A 158 12.62 13.67 -40.34
N PRO A 159 11.84 14.76 -40.30
CA PRO A 159 10.43 14.68 -39.98
C PRO A 159 9.65 13.90 -41.05
N ILE A 160 8.69 13.08 -40.61
CA ILE A 160 7.99 12.13 -41.49
C ILE A 160 6.63 12.67 -41.93
N GLY A 161 6.27 12.44 -43.19
CA GLY A 161 4.96 12.77 -43.75
C GLY A 161 4.82 14.23 -44.15
N ALA A 162 3.74 14.55 -44.88
CA ALA A 162 3.46 15.90 -45.36
C ALA A 162 3.30 16.91 -44.20
N ASN A 163 2.87 16.44 -43.03
CA ASN A 163 2.71 17.22 -41.80
C ASN A 163 4.01 17.37 -40.99
N LYS A 164 5.14 16.81 -41.45
CA LYS A 164 6.45 16.89 -40.78
C LYS A 164 6.41 16.45 -39.31
N LEU A 165 5.99 15.20 -39.06
CA LEU A 165 5.89 14.61 -37.72
C LEU A 165 7.22 14.63 -36.96
N SER A 166 7.17 15.07 -35.72
CA SER A 166 8.17 14.79 -34.67
C SER A 166 7.52 14.05 -33.51
N VAL A 167 8.28 13.24 -32.78
CA VAL A 167 7.74 12.36 -31.73
C VAL A 167 8.72 12.21 -30.56
N HIS A 168 8.15 12.05 -29.37
CA HIS A 168 8.83 11.64 -28.15
C HIS A 168 8.13 10.43 -27.55
N GLU A 169 8.91 9.47 -27.08
CA GLU A 169 8.45 8.29 -26.34
C GLU A 169 9.47 7.99 -25.24
N GLU A 170 9.02 7.77 -24.01
CA GLU A 170 9.89 7.26 -22.96
C GLU A 170 10.03 5.74 -23.04
N ARG A 171 11.26 5.26 -22.83
CA ARG A 171 11.55 3.85 -22.55
C ARG A 171 12.25 3.73 -21.22
N PHE A 172 12.18 2.55 -20.63
CA PHE A 172 12.89 2.26 -19.38
C PHE A 172 14.15 1.46 -19.66
N THR A 173 15.23 1.82 -18.96
CA THR A 173 16.43 0.97 -18.91
C THR A 173 16.05 -0.41 -18.39
N ALA A 174 16.55 -1.45 -19.03
CA ALA A 174 16.44 -2.83 -18.58
C ALA A 174 17.86 -3.42 -18.44
N GLU A 175 18.09 -4.20 -17.40
CA GLU A 175 19.35 -4.91 -17.19
C GLU A 175 19.11 -6.41 -17.32
N GLN A 176 20.07 -7.14 -17.89
CA GLN A 176 20.04 -8.60 -17.97
C GLN A 176 20.60 -9.18 -16.67
N PRO A 177 19.76 -9.76 -15.80
CA PRO A 177 20.24 -10.35 -14.55
C PRO A 177 20.92 -11.70 -14.83
N PRO A 178 21.95 -12.08 -14.04
CA PRO A 178 22.56 -13.40 -14.16
C PRO A 178 21.53 -14.52 -13.98
N GLY A 179 21.48 -15.47 -14.91
CA GLY A 179 20.59 -16.64 -14.85
C GLY A 179 19.13 -16.38 -15.25
N TYR A 180 18.77 -15.16 -15.65
CA TYR A 180 17.43 -14.87 -16.19
C TYR A 180 17.41 -14.97 -17.73
N PRO A 181 16.28 -15.34 -18.34
CA PRO A 181 16.21 -15.53 -19.79
C PRO A 181 16.08 -14.22 -20.59
N ALA A 182 15.74 -13.09 -19.95
CA ALA A 182 15.54 -11.79 -20.60
C ALA A 182 15.85 -10.61 -19.65
N PRO A 183 16.09 -9.40 -20.19
CA PRO A 183 16.30 -8.21 -19.38
C PRO A 183 15.04 -7.85 -18.59
N LEU A 184 15.24 -7.31 -17.38
CA LEU A 184 14.17 -6.84 -16.51
C LEU A 184 14.36 -5.36 -16.20
N SER A 185 13.25 -4.66 -16.04
CA SER A 185 13.20 -3.20 -15.89
C SER A 185 12.41 -2.82 -14.64
N THR A 186 11.37 -2.00 -14.81
CA THR A 186 10.54 -1.46 -13.72
C THR A 186 9.49 -2.44 -13.20
N THR A 187 8.75 -2.03 -12.19
CA THR A 187 7.61 -2.75 -11.61
C THR A 187 6.47 -1.78 -11.31
N PHE A 188 5.25 -2.30 -11.18
CA PHE A 188 4.12 -1.57 -10.61
C PHE A 188 4.20 -1.42 -9.08
N GLN A 189 5.11 -2.12 -8.39
CA GLN A 189 5.42 -1.88 -6.97
C GLN A 189 6.49 -0.79 -6.83
N LEU A 190 6.16 0.41 -7.32
CA LEU A 190 7.03 1.56 -7.29
C LEU A 190 6.25 2.88 -7.16
N GLY A 191 6.69 3.73 -6.23
CA GLY A 191 6.09 5.04 -6.02
C GLY A 191 4.69 4.91 -5.44
N SER A 192 3.77 5.76 -5.88
CA SER A 192 2.36 5.63 -5.50
C SER A 192 1.73 4.42 -6.17
N GLN A 193 1.26 3.47 -5.37
CA GLN A 193 0.75 2.19 -5.88
C GLN A 193 -0.49 1.71 -5.11
N LEU A 194 -1.19 0.76 -5.73
CA LEU A 194 -2.27 0.00 -5.13
C LEU A 194 -1.95 -1.49 -5.25
N ASP A 195 -1.73 -2.13 -4.12
CA ASP A 195 -1.38 -3.55 -4.06
C ASP A 195 -2.61 -4.43 -4.26
N GLY A 196 -2.47 -5.45 -5.10
CA GLY A 196 -3.47 -6.48 -5.36
C GLY A 196 -3.45 -7.59 -4.32
N LEU A 197 -4.52 -8.41 -4.30
CA LEU A 197 -4.64 -9.52 -3.34
C LEU A 197 -3.67 -10.69 -3.58
N ASN A 198 -3.04 -10.69 -4.75
CA ASN A 198 -1.94 -11.56 -5.13
C ASN A 198 -0.56 -11.00 -4.77
N HIS A 199 -0.45 -9.82 -4.15
CA HIS A 199 0.84 -9.20 -3.88
C HIS A 199 1.63 -9.91 -2.77
N VAL A 200 1.00 -10.10 -1.60
CA VAL A 200 1.59 -10.76 -0.43
C VAL A 200 0.65 -11.84 0.09
N GLY A 201 1.22 -13.01 0.40
CA GLY A 201 0.52 -14.14 0.99
C GLY A 201 1.31 -14.74 2.17
N ALA A 202 0.82 -15.86 2.71
CA ALA A 202 1.47 -16.59 3.81
C ALA A 202 1.56 -18.09 3.49
N ALA A 203 2.74 -18.69 3.63
CA ALA A 203 3.00 -20.11 3.36
C ALA A 203 2.46 -20.62 2.00
N GLY A 204 2.49 -19.76 0.96
CA GLY A 204 1.99 -20.07 -0.38
C GLY A 204 0.46 -19.97 -0.53
N LEU A 205 -0.25 -19.46 0.47
CA LEU A 205 -1.67 -19.11 0.41
C LEU A 205 -1.85 -17.62 0.18
N PHE A 206 -2.87 -17.28 -0.59
CA PHE A 206 -3.30 -15.92 -0.92
C PHE A 206 -4.78 -15.77 -0.57
N TYR A 207 -5.35 -14.59 -0.86
CA TYR A 207 -6.76 -14.30 -0.61
C TYR A 207 -7.68 -15.46 -1.04
N ASN A 208 -8.70 -15.71 -0.21
CA ASN A 208 -9.69 -16.79 -0.40
C ASN A 208 -9.09 -18.21 -0.35
N GLY A 209 -7.92 -18.38 0.28
CA GLY A 209 -7.24 -19.68 0.40
C GLY A 209 -6.60 -20.16 -0.91
N LEU A 210 -6.50 -19.30 -1.92
CA LEU A 210 -5.88 -19.65 -3.21
C LEU A 210 -4.42 -20.01 -3.02
N ARG A 211 -4.00 -21.14 -3.60
CA ARG A 211 -2.61 -21.59 -3.56
C ARG A 211 -1.81 -20.90 -4.65
N GLY A 212 -0.73 -20.24 -4.28
CA GLY A 212 0.18 -19.55 -5.17
C GLY A 212 0.67 -20.43 -6.32
N ARG A 213 1.03 -21.69 -6.03
CA ARG A 213 1.48 -22.65 -7.05
C ARG A 213 0.43 -22.94 -8.15
N ASP A 214 -0.85 -22.81 -7.82
CA ASP A 214 -1.94 -23.11 -8.75
C ASP A 214 -2.21 -21.90 -9.68
N ILE A 215 -2.00 -20.68 -9.18
CA ILE A 215 -2.31 -19.42 -9.89
C ILE A 215 -1.10 -18.71 -10.52
N ALA A 216 0.13 -18.96 -10.06
CA ALA A 216 1.33 -18.24 -10.53
C ALA A 216 1.79 -18.68 -11.92
N ARG A 217 2.12 -17.72 -12.79
CA ARG A 217 2.69 -17.89 -14.12
C ARG A 217 3.87 -16.93 -14.31
N GLY A 218 4.68 -17.16 -15.34
CA GLY A 218 5.86 -16.33 -15.62
C GLY A 218 5.57 -14.86 -15.94
N HIS A 219 4.33 -14.53 -16.30
CA HIS A 219 3.88 -13.18 -16.67
C HIS A 219 2.87 -12.57 -15.68
N GLY A 220 2.54 -13.23 -14.56
CA GLY A 220 1.52 -12.78 -13.62
C GLY A 220 0.78 -13.93 -12.94
N THR A 221 -0.39 -13.66 -12.36
CA THR A 221 -1.26 -14.69 -11.77
C THR A 221 -2.55 -14.87 -12.58
N THR A 222 -3.06 -16.10 -12.69
CA THR A 222 -4.32 -16.40 -13.40
C THR A 222 -5.58 -16.06 -12.60
N ARG A 223 -5.42 -15.59 -11.37
CA ARG A 223 -6.46 -15.18 -10.43
C ARG A 223 -5.93 -13.99 -9.64
N LEU A 224 -6.84 -13.16 -9.11
CA LEU A 224 -6.57 -12.00 -8.26
C LEU A 224 -5.77 -10.87 -8.95
N GLY A 225 -5.52 -10.97 -10.26
CA GLY A 225 -4.81 -9.96 -11.02
C GLY A 225 -5.58 -8.64 -11.08
N SER A 226 -4.87 -7.57 -11.47
CA SER A 226 -5.41 -6.21 -11.49
C SER A 226 -6.63 -6.03 -12.40
N GLU A 227 -6.84 -6.95 -13.34
CA GLU A 227 -8.06 -7.02 -14.17
C GLU A 227 -9.36 -7.20 -13.35
N ASN A 228 -9.26 -7.65 -12.09
CA ASN A 228 -10.40 -7.82 -11.19
C ASN A 228 -10.66 -6.61 -10.28
N ILE A 229 -9.82 -5.57 -10.33
CA ILE A 229 -9.94 -4.40 -9.45
C ILE A 229 -10.96 -3.39 -10.01
N GLY A 230 -10.75 -3.01 -11.27
CA GLY A 230 -11.53 -1.96 -11.96
C GLY A 230 -11.26 -0.54 -11.43
N PRO A 231 -11.89 0.48 -12.03
CA PRO A 231 -11.91 1.83 -11.47
C PRO A 231 -12.58 1.86 -10.10
N ILE A 232 -12.01 2.61 -9.17
CA ILE A 232 -12.55 2.79 -7.82
C ILE A 232 -12.91 4.26 -7.65
N VAL A 233 -14.17 4.53 -7.32
CA VAL A 233 -14.66 5.86 -6.91
C VAL A 233 -15.43 5.69 -5.61
N THR A 234 -14.86 6.15 -4.50
CA THR A 234 -15.42 5.97 -3.15
C THR A 234 -15.09 7.17 -2.26
N ARG A 235 -15.52 7.13 -1.00
CA ARG A 235 -15.11 8.13 0.00
C ARG A 235 -13.67 7.88 0.40
N GLY A 236 -12.84 8.90 0.26
CA GLY A 236 -11.55 8.99 0.92
C GLY A 236 -11.68 9.63 2.28
N VAL A 237 -10.97 9.07 3.26
CA VAL A 237 -10.85 9.58 4.63
C VAL A 237 -9.36 9.77 4.90
N LEU A 238 -8.95 11.02 5.16
CA LEU A 238 -7.58 11.33 5.56
C LEU A 238 -7.47 11.39 7.08
N LEU A 239 -6.74 10.42 7.64
CA LEU A 239 -6.31 10.41 9.03
C LEU A 239 -4.97 11.13 9.14
N ASP A 240 -5.02 12.43 9.43
CA ASP A 240 -3.83 13.30 9.53
C ASP A 240 -3.10 13.14 10.87
N VAL A 241 -2.46 11.98 11.06
CA VAL A 241 -1.71 11.64 12.28
C VAL A 241 -0.60 12.65 12.52
N LEU A 242 0.19 12.99 11.50
CA LEU A 242 1.22 14.03 11.60
C LEU A 242 0.64 15.38 12.04
N GLY A 243 -0.49 15.81 11.46
CA GLY A 243 -1.17 17.06 11.82
C GLY A 243 -1.56 17.10 13.29
N VAL A 244 -2.07 16.00 13.85
CA VAL A 244 -2.36 15.87 15.29
C VAL A 244 -1.10 16.08 16.13
N LYS A 245 0.01 15.42 15.79
CA LYS A 245 1.26 15.52 16.56
C LYS A 245 1.86 16.92 16.54
N VAL A 246 1.80 17.58 15.39
CA VAL A 246 2.22 18.99 15.25
C VAL A 246 1.31 19.92 16.06
N ALA A 247 -0.02 19.78 15.94
CA ALA A 247 -0.98 20.65 16.62
C ALA A 247 -0.92 20.51 18.16
N THR A 248 -0.65 19.29 18.65
CA THR A 248 -0.55 18.99 20.09
C THR A 248 0.87 19.14 20.66
N ARG A 249 1.84 19.59 19.83
CA ARG A 249 3.26 19.79 20.21
C ARG A 249 3.93 18.54 20.78
N GLN A 250 3.60 17.36 20.26
CA GLN A 250 4.20 16.08 20.68
C GLN A 250 5.55 15.87 19.99
N SER A 251 6.57 16.61 20.43
CA SER A 251 7.90 16.63 19.77
C SER A 251 8.62 15.29 19.77
N SER A 252 8.37 14.42 20.76
CA SER A 252 8.97 13.06 20.82
C SER A 252 8.41 12.09 19.78
N ASP A 253 7.28 12.41 19.15
CA ASP A 253 6.69 11.61 18.08
C ASP A 253 7.19 12.06 16.69
N LEU A 254 7.90 13.19 16.62
CA LEU A 254 8.45 13.75 15.39
C LEU A 254 9.92 13.35 15.21
N GLY A 255 10.33 13.14 13.96
CA GLY A 255 11.73 12.96 13.58
C GLY A 255 12.41 14.30 13.29
N SER A 256 13.68 14.25 12.89
CA SER A 256 14.32 15.41 12.24
C SER A 256 13.48 15.84 11.03
N PRO A 257 13.25 17.14 10.80
CA PRO A 257 12.51 17.60 9.62
C PRO A 257 13.12 17.05 8.32
N ALA A 258 12.32 16.99 7.26
CA ALA A 258 12.86 16.81 5.92
C ALA A 258 13.72 18.03 5.53
N SER A 259 14.60 17.87 4.55
CA SER A 259 15.50 18.89 4.00
C SER A 259 14.77 20.13 3.45
N ASN A 260 13.47 20.03 3.15
CA ASN A 260 12.62 21.18 2.82
C ASN A 260 12.02 21.90 4.05
N GLY A 261 12.36 21.47 5.26
CA GLY A 261 11.86 22.01 6.53
C GLY A 261 10.53 21.41 6.99
N ALA A 262 9.90 20.53 6.22
CA ALA A 262 8.61 19.95 6.59
C ALA A 262 8.75 18.95 7.76
N PRO A 263 7.80 18.94 8.71
CA PRO A 263 7.80 17.97 9.79
C PRO A 263 7.45 16.58 9.25
N VAL A 264 8.01 15.57 9.90
CA VAL A 264 7.71 14.16 9.67
C VAL A 264 7.61 13.46 11.03
N LEU A 265 6.83 12.39 11.15
CA LEU A 265 6.92 11.49 12.32
C LEU A 265 8.35 10.97 12.53
N ARG A 266 8.65 10.29 13.64
CA ARG A 266 9.95 9.61 13.81
C ARG A 266 9.95 8.23 13.11
N PRO A 267 11.10 7.71 12.65
CA PRO A 267 11.12 6.57 11.74
C PRO A 267 10.58 5.27 12.33
N ASN A 268 10.69 5.04 13.63
CA ASN A 268 10.11 3.85 14.27
C ASN A 268 8.74 4.12 14.91
N TYR A 269 8.03 5.16 14.48
CA TYR A 269 6.75 5.53 15.07
C TYR A 269 5.64 4.54 14.68
N ARG A 270 5.14 3.80 15.66
CA ARG A 270 3.92 3.01 15.50
C ARG A 270 2.72 3.92 15.67
N ILE A 271 1.95 4.10 14.60
CA ILE A 271 0.62 4.70 14.65
C ILE A 271 -0.27 3.73 15.41
N THR A 272 -0.88 4.21 16.50
CA THR A 272 -1.71 3.40 17.39
C THR A 272 -3.21 3.57 17.10
N VAL A 273 -4.04 2.67 17.63
CA VAL A 273 -5.51 2.85 17.63
C VAL A 273 -5.93 4.20 18.25
N ASN A 274 -5.19 4.69 19.25
CA ASN A 274 -5.47 6.00 19.84
C ASN A 274 -5.14 7.14 18.87
N ASP A 275 -4.04 7.04 18.12
CA ASP A 275 -3.70 8.05 17.10
C ASP A 275 -4.74 8.07 15.98
N ILE A 276 -5.24 6.90 15.57
CA ILE A 276 -6.35 6.79 14.59
C ILE A 276 -7.59 7.54 15.10
N LYS A 277 -7.98 7.33 16.36
CA LYS A 277 -9.14 8.03 16.96
C LYS A 277 -8.91 9.54 17.05
N GLN A 278 -7.72 9.97 17.50
CA GLN A 278 -7.37 11.38 17.56
C GLN A 278 -7.36 12.04 16.18
N ALA A 279 -6.91 11.34 15.14
CA ALA A 279 -6.94 11.83 13.76
C ALA A 279 -8.38 11.93 13.21
N MET A 280 -9.26 10.99 13.57
CA MET A 280 -10.69 11.09 13.26
C MET A 280 -11.31 12.33 13.92
N ASP A 281 -11.05 12.55 15.21
CA ASP A 281 -11.55 13.73 15.94
C ASP A 281 -11.00 15.04 15.33
N PHE A 282 -9.71 15.08 15.00
CA PHE A 282 -9.05 16.21 14.38
C PHE A 282 -9.64 16.56 13.01
N GLY A 283 -9.94 15.53 12.20
CA GLY A 283 -10.57 15.67 10.91
C GLY A 283 -12.10 15.87 10.95
N ARG A 284 -12.72 15.74 12.13
CA ARG A 284 -14.18 15.67 12.34
C ARG A 284 -14.84 14.55 11.54
N ILE A 285 -14.21 13.38 11.53
CA ILE A 285 -14.69 12.18 10.84
C ILE A 285 -15.52 11.35 11.83
N ASP A 286 -16.84 11.29 11.63
CA ASP A 286 -17.74 10.59 12.55
C ASP A 286 -17.49 9.07 12.62
N ARG A 287 -17.24 8.45 11.45
CA ARG A 287 -16.99 7.00 11.33
C ARG A 287 -16.29 6.65 10.03
N ILE A 288 -15.59 5.52 10.05
CA ILE A 288 -15.15 4.79 8.84
C ILE A 288 -16.30 3.88 8.42
N GLU A 289 -16.61 3.87 7.12
CA GLU A 289 -17.68 3.08 6.52
C GLU A 289 -17.12 1.97 5.60
N PRO A 290 -17.84 0.85 5.45
CA PRO A 290 -17.46 -0.21 4.51
C PRO A 290 -17.26 0.31 3.09
N GLY A 291 -16.11 0.00 2.49
CA GLY A 291 -15.74 0.47 1.14
C GLY A 291 -15.04 1.82 1.08
N ASP A 292 -14.74 2.49 2.21
CA ASP A 292 -13.92 3.71 2.20
C ASP A 292 -12.46 3.42 1.81
N ALA A 293 -11.77 4.45 1.32
CA ALA A 293 -10.32 4.51 1.26
C ALA A 293 -9.80 5.28 2.48
N VAL A 294 -9.14 4.60 3.42
CA VAL A 294 -8.62 5.17 4.67
C VAL A 294 -7.12 5.46 4.51
N LEU A 295 -6.73 6.73 4.50
CA LEU A 295 -5.37 7.17 4.20
C LEU A 295 -4.70 7.78 5.44
N LEU A 296 -3.57 7.24 5.87
CA LEU A 296 -2.81 7.70 7.03
C LEU A 296 -1.65 8.60 6.59
N ARG A 297 -1.61 9.84 7.09
CA ARG A 297 -0.51 10.78 6.79
C ARG A 297 0.54 10.82 7.90
N THR A 298 1.79 10.63 7.50
CA THR A 298 2.98 10.63 8.36
C THR A 298 3.99 11.74 8.01
N GLY A 299 3.84 12.37 6.84
CA GLY A 299 4.75 13.32 6.23
C GLY A 299 5.89 12.68 5.44
N TRP A 300 5.97 11.35 5.33
CA TRP A 300 7.15 10.66 4.77
C TRP A 300 7.47 11.05 3.33
N ASN A 301 6.46 11.35 2.52
CA ASN A 301 6.67 11.81 1.16
C ASN A 301 7.44 13.14 1.06
N GLN A 302 7.50 13.95 2.12
CA GLN A 302 8.33 15.16 2.17
C GLN A 302 9.83 14.87 2.07
N LEU A 303 10.27 13.65 2.44
CA LEU A 303 11.66 13.22 2.27
C LEU A 303 12.08 13.09 0.79
N LEU A 304 11.11 12.95 -0.13
CA LEU A 304 11.39 12.90 -1.56
C LEU A 304 11.53 14.29 -2.20
N ALA A 305 11.08 15.36 -1.51
CA ALA A 305 10.83 16.67 -2.12
C ALA A 305 12.08 17.36 -2.69
N ARG A 306 13.24 17.15 -2.07
CA ARG A 306 14.52 17.73 -2.51
C ARG A 306 15.48 16.73 -3.15
N ARG A 307 15.13 15.44 -3.14
CA ARG A 307 16.02 14.35 -3.59
C ARG A 307 17.39 14.38 -2.88
N ASP A 308 17.42 14.89 -1.65
CA ASP A 308 18.61 14.90 -0.80
C ASP A 308 19.01 13.47 -0.44
N ALA A 309 20.31 13.15 -0.49
CA ALA A 309 20.78 11.78 -0.28
C ALA A 309 20.46 11.24 1.13
N GLY A 310 20.51 12.09 2.16
CA GLY A 310 20.18 11.73 3.53
C GLY A 310 18.69 11.45 3.69
N ASP A 311 17.83 12.32 3.13
CA ASP A 311 16.39 12.09 3.14
C ASP A 311 15.98 10.89 2.28
N LEU A 312 16.62 10.64 1.13
CA LEU A 312 16.37 9.44 0.33
C LEU A 312 16.76 8.16 1.09
N ALA A 313 17.83 8.19 1.87
CA ALA A 313 18.21 7.09 2.75
C ALA A 313 17.16 6.87 3.85
N ARG A 314 16.68 7.94 4.50
CA ARG A 314 15.61 7.90 5.51
C ARG A 314 14.29 7.41 4.94
N TRP A 315 13.87 7.96 3.80
CA TRP A 315 12.68 7.51 3.07
C TRP A 315 12.82 6.03 2.76
N GLY A 316 14.00 5.60 2.27
CA GLY A 316 14.32 4.20 2.02
C GLY A 316 14.40 3.30 3.27
N GLY A 317 14.11 3.81 4.46
CA GLY A 317 14.02 3.06 5.71
C GLY A 317 15.26 3.09 6.59
N SER A 318 16.26 3.94 6.32
CA SER A 318 17.41 4.14 7.22
C SER A 318 16.91 4.63 8.59
N GLY A 319 16.92 3.75 9.58
CA GLY A 319 16.40 4.00 10.93
C GLY A 319 14.94 3.59 11.17
N GLY A 320 14.26 2.97 10.20
CA GLY A 320 12.87 2.53 10.29
C GLY A 320 11.92 3.27 9.33
N VAL A 321 10.64 2.88 9.36
CA VAL A 321 9.53 3.53 8.64
C VAL A 321 8.33 3.58 9.57
N PRO A 322 7.62 4.70 9.73
CA PRO A 322 6.46 4.77 10.60
C PRO A 322 5.27 4.10 9.93
N GLY A 323 4.32 3.65 10.73
CA GLY A 323 3.13 2.99 10.19
C GLY A 323 2.31 2.29 11.24
N ILE A 324 1.31 1.55 10.78
CA ILE A 324 0.48 0.70 11.66
C ILE A 324 1.15 -0.66 11.92
N TYR A 325 0.64 -1.41 12.91
CA TYR A 325 0.96 -2.83 13.07
C TYR A 325 -0.33 -3.66 13.17
N LEU A 326 -0.22 -4.95 13.48
CA LEU A 326 -1.33 -5.91 13.44
C LEU A 326 -2.58 -5.48 14.21
N ARG A 327 -2.45 -4.98 15.45
CA ARG A 327 -3.61 -4.49 16.22
C ARG A 327 -4.36 -3.36 15.52
N GLU A 328 -3.65 -2.42 14.92
CA GLU A 328 -4.26 -1.30 14.19
C GLU A 328 -4.86 -1.71 12.86
N ALA A 329 -4.17 -2.59 12.12
CA ALA A 329 -4.69 -3.19 10.89
C ALA A 329 -6.01 -3.92 11.16
N ARG A 330 -6.09 -4.72 12.23
CA ARG A 330 -7.30 -5.42 12.68
C ARG A 330 -8.39 -4.48 13.16
N TYR A 331 -8.03 -3.38 13.83
CA TYR A 331 -9.00 -2.35 14.20
C TYR A 331 -9.65 -1.73 12.97
N LEU A 332 -8.86 -1.34 11.96
CA LEU A 332 -9.36 -0.74 10.72
C LEU A 332 -10.13 -1.76 9.86
N ALA A 333 -9.66 -3.01 9.78
CA ALA A 333 -10.27 -4.05 8.97
C ALA A 333 -11.72 -4.38 9.39
N LYS A 334 -12.08 -4.19 10.66
CA LYS A 334 -13.46 -4.35 11.16
C LYS A 334 -14.47 -3.46 10.44
N PHE A 335 -14.04 -2.31 9.93
CA PHE A 335 -14.89 -1.40 9.17
C PHE A 335 -15.02 -1.78 7.70
N ARG A 336 -14.31 -2.83 7.24
CA ARG A 336 -14.29 -3.31 5.85
C ARG A 336 -13.98 -2.21 4.82
N PRO A 337 -12.94 -1.37 5.03
CA PRO A 337 -12.54 -0.40 4.02
C PRO A 337 -12.12 -1.10 2.73
N ALA A 338 -12.33 -0.44 1.59
CA ALA A 338 -11.85 -0.92 0.29
C ALA A 338 -10.32 -0.88 0.23
N ILE A 339 -9.75 0.19 0.79
CA ILE A 339 -8.32 0.50 0.75
C ILE A 339 -7.90 1.02 2.12
N ILE A 340 -6.76 0.56 2.63
CA ILE A 340 -6.02 1.22 3.70
C ILE A 340 -4.68 1.62 3.10
N GLY A 341 -4.29 2.88 3.23
CA GLY A 341 -3.03 3.33 2.66
C GLY A 341 -2.35 4.42 3.46
N SER A 342 -1.13 4.75 3.09
CA SER A 342 -0.35 5.81 3.72
C SER A 342 0.54 6.55 2.71
N ASP A 343 1.21 7.57 3.21
CA ASP A 343 2.31 8.25 2.51
C ASP A 343 3.69 7.61 2.76
N THR A 344 3.71 6.35 3.22
CA THR A 344 4.91 5.51 3.34
C THR A 344 4.89 4.39 2.30
N TRP A 345 6.05 3.86 1.94
CA TRP A 345 6.18 2.77 0.96
C TRP A 345 5.93 1.37 1.56
N THR A 346 5.43 1.29 2.81
CA THR A 346 5.17 0.01 3.50
C THR A 346 3.81 -0.07 4.16
N LEU A 347 3.11 1.05 4.38
CA LEU A 347 1.95 1.17 5.31
C LEU A 347 2.25 0.82 6.78
N GLU A 348 2.98 -0.25 7.05
CA GLU A 348 3.32 -0.77 8.35
C GLU A 348 4.66 -0.25 8.89
N VAL A 349 4.77 -0.26 10.21
CA VAL A 349 5.95 0.21 10.92
C VAL A 349 7.14 -0.74 10.75
N PHE A 350 8.35 -0.20 10.60
CA PHE A 350 9.62 -0.92 10.63
C PHE A 350 10.58 -0.32 11.66
N GLY A 351 11.45 -1.17 12.24
CA GLY A 351 12.45 -0.75 13.22
C GLY A 351 11.85 -0.42 14.59
N ASN A 352 10.74 -1.06 14.94
CA ASN A 352 10.01 -0.85 16.20
C ASN A 352 10.04 -2.15 17.03
N PRO A 353 10.03 -2.09 18.38
CA PRO A 353 10.02 -3.28 19.23
C PRO A 353 8.98 -4.35 18.89
N VAL A 354 7.85 -3.97 18.30
CA VAL A 354 6.78 -4.91 17.89
C VAL A 354 7.18 -5.87 16.78
N ASN A 355 8.28 -5.60 16.08
CA ASN A 355 8.83 -6.46 15.03
C ASN A 355 10.32 -6.77 15.24
N GLU A 356 10.80 -6.75 16.48
CA GLU A 356 12.18 -7.17 16.81
C GLU A 356 12.38 -8.70 16.76
N ASP A 357 11.31 -9.48 16.66
CA ASP A 357 11.32 -10.94 16.75
C ASP A 357 11.61 -11.68 15.43
N GLY A 358 11.74 -10.97 14.31
CA GLY A 358 11.88 -11.58 12.99
C GLY A 358 10.62 -11.52 12.12
N THR A 359 9.49 -11.03 12.64
CA THR A 359 8.25 -10.89 11.88
C THR A 359 8.35 -9.76 10.84
N ILE A 360 8.22 -10.13 9.56
CA ILE A 360 8.32 -9.20 8.42
C ILE A 360 6.98 -9.10 7.70
N ILE A 361 6.51 -7.88 7.49
CA ILE A 361 5.35 -7.57 6.64
C ILE A 361 4.01 -8.25 7.09
N PRO A 362 3.71 -8.41 8.41
CA PRO A 362 2.48 -9.11 8.82
C PRO A 362 1.20 -8.30 8.57
N VAL A 363 1.27 -6.97 8.46
CA VAL A 363 0.07 -6.16 8.17
C VAL A 363 -0.41 -6.42 6.75
N HIS A 364 0.50 -6.60 5.79
CA HIS A 364 0.08 -6.95 4.42
C HIS A 364 -0.61 -8.31 4.37
N GLN A 365 -0.10 -9.31 5.10
CA GLN A 365 -0.75 -10.61 5.20
C GLN A 365 -2.13 -10.50 5.83
N GLU A 366 -2.26 -9.72 6.91
CA GLU A 366 -3.54 -9.48 7.56
C GLU A 366 -4.52 -8.78 6.60
N LEU A 367 -4.14 -7.70 5.94
CA LEU A 367 -5.06 -6.92 5.10
C LEU A 367 -5.36 -7.59 3.75
N LEU A 368 -4.35 -7.95 2.97
CA LEU A 368 -4.54 -8.49 1.62
C LEU A 368 -5.09 -9.92 1.68
N MET A 369 -4.38 -10.83 2.34
CA MET A 369 -4.73 -12.25 2.34
C MET A 369 -5.95 -12.54 3.21
N ARG A 370 -5.96 -12.08 4.47
CA ARG A 370 -7.02 -12.46 5.43
C ARG A 370 -8.30 -11.65 5.26
N HIS A 371 -8.21 -10.34 5.03
CA HIS A 371 -9.39 -9.47 4.95
C HIS A 371 -9.79 -9.06 3.52
N GLY A 372 -8.94 -9.30 2.51
CA GLY A 372 -9.23 -8.89 1.13
C GLY A 372 -9.22 -7.37 0.93
N ILE A 373 -8.53 -6.63 1.79
CA ILE A 373 -8.41 -5.17 1.78
C ILE A 373 -7.15 -4.77 1.01
N ARG A 374 -7.27 -3.85 0.05
CA ARG A 374 -6.10 -3.36 -0.71
C ARG A 374 -5.24 -2.42 0.11
N ILE A 375 -3.95 -2.41 -0.21
CA ILE A 375 -2.97 -1.51 0.40
C ILE A 375 -2.60 -0.41 -0.59
N GLY A 376 -2.65 0.84 -0.15
CA GLY A 376 -2.15 2.00 -0.90
C GLY A 376 -0.85 2.50 -0.30
N GLU A 377 0.20 2.65 -1.10
CA GLU A 377 1.51 3.08 -0.61
C GLU A 377 2.01 4.34 -1.30
N SER A 378 2.84 5.10 -0.60
CA SER A 378 3.48 6.34 -1.04
C SER A 378 2.51 7.38 -1.62
N TYR A 379 1.29 7.49 -1.12
CA TYR A 379 0.34 8.51 -1.59
C TYR A 379 0.73 9.91 -1.10
N ALA A 380 0.65 10.92 -1.96
CA ALA A 380 0.91 12.31 -1.62
C ALA A 380 -0.30 12.93 -0.90
N LEU A 381 -0.24 13.03 0.43
CA LEU A 381 -1.37 13.45 1.27
C LEU A 381 -1.24 14.87 1.82
N ASP A 382 -0.11 15.53 1.60
CA ASP A 382 0.21 16.82 2.22
C ASP A 382 -0.66 17.97 1.76
N GLU A 383 -1.11 17.97 0.50
CA GLU A 383 -1.97 19.04 -0.03
C GLU A 383 -3.38 18.96 0.56
N LEU A 384 -3.94 17.75 0.67
CA LEU A 384 -5.22 17.52 1.36
C LEU A 384 -5.14 17.99 2.83
N ALA A 385 -4.07 17.63 3.53
CA ALA A 385 -3.87 18.04 4.92
C ALA A 385 -3.72 19.56 5.08
N ARG A 386 -2.95 20.20 4.20
CA ARG A 386 -2.76 21.67 4.16
C ARG A 386 -4.10 22.39 3.99
N ASP A 387 -4.95 21.88 3.10
CA ASP A 387 -6.25 22.46 2.78
C ASP A 387 -7.38 22.01 3.72
N ARG A 388 -7.03 21.18 4.73
CA ARG A 388 -7.97 20.60 5.72
C ARG A 388 -9.12 19.81 5.08
N VAL A 389 -8.82 19.11 3.99
CA VAL A 389 -9.74 18.21 3.30
C VAL A 389 -9.58 16.81 3.87
N TYR A 390 -10.37 16.48 4.88
CA TYR A 390 -10.31 15.18 5.58
C TYR A 390 -11.28 14.13 5.03
N GLU A 391 -12.28 14.56 4.27
CA GLU A 391 -13.20 13.70 3.53
C GLU A 391 -13.27 14.21 2.09
N PHE A 392 -13.14 13.31 1.11
CA PHE A 392 -13.06 13.64 -0.31
C PHE A 392 -13.60 12.50 -1.17
N ALA A 393 -13.92 12.76 -2.43
CA ALA A 393 -14.13 11.67 -3.40
C ALA A 393 -12.75 11.15 -3.84
N PHE A 394 -12.43 9.91 -3.47
CA PHE A 394 -11.21 9.22 -3.86
C PHE A 394 -11.43 8.45 -5.15
N ILE A 395 -10.51 8.62 -6.10
CA ILE A 395 -10.56 8.04 -7.43
C ILE A 395 -9.22 7.37 -7.73
N VAL A 396 -9.22 6.08 -8.07
CA VAL A 396 -8.01 5.41 -8.59
C VAL A 396 -8.39 4.45 -9.70
N THR A 397 -7.55 4.41 -10.74
CA THR A 397 -7.66 3.48 -11.86
C THR A 397 -6.30 2.77 -11.99
N PRO A 398 -6.05 1.71 -11.20
CA PRO A 398 -4.79 1.00 -11.30
C PRO A 398 -4.57 0.49 -12.73
N GLN A 399 -3.31 0.43 -13.16
CA GLN A 399 -2.91 -0.15 -14.44
C GLN A 399 -3.70 -1.44 -14.72
N PHE A 400 -4.45 -1.46 -15.82
CA PHE A 400 -5.34 -2.56 -16.17
C PHE A 400 -4.54 -3.64 -16.91
N VAL A 401 -3.76 -4.41 -16.15
CA VAL A 401 -2.84 -5.42 -16.66
C VAL A 401 -3.19 -6.79 -16.09
N GLU A 402 -3.36 -7.76 -16.99
CA GLU A 402 -3.69 -9.15 -16.65
C GLU A 402 -2.65 -9.75 -15.71
N GLY A 403 -3.10 -10.30 -14.58
CA GLY A 403 -2.27 -11.00 -13.62
C GLY A 403 -1.29 -10.12 -12.84
N ALA A 404 -1.34 -8.80 -13.01
CA ALA A 404 -0.48 -7.86 -12.30
C ALA A 404 -0.80 -7.87 -10.79
N THR A 405 0.25 -7.76 -9.97
CA THR A 405 0.18 -7.80 -8.50
C THR A 405 -0.05 -6.44 -7.85
N ALA A 406 0.07 -5.36 -8.61
CA ALA A 406 -0.29 -4.00 -8.19
C ALA A 406 -0.52 -3.14 -9.44
N GLY A 407 -1.01 -1.91 -9.23
CA GLY A 407 -0.96 -0.84 -10.22
C GLY A 407 -0.33 0.43 -9.64
N ASN A 408 0.60 1.06 -10.37
CA ASN A 408 1.28 2.29 -9.96
C ASN A 408 0.63 3.58 -10.49
N THR A 409 -0.70 3.56 -10.72
CA THR A 409 -1.42 4.76 -11.11
C THR A 409 -1.67 5.62 -9.86
N PRO A 410 -1.28 6.90 -9.86
CA PRO A 410 -1.54 7.77 -8.72
C PRO A 410 -3.06 8.00 -8.56
N PRO A 411 -3.60 7.94 -7.33
CA PRO A 411 -4.99 8.32 -7.10
C PRO A 411 -5.20 9.82 -7.30
N ALA A 412 -6.43 10.20 -7.62
CA ALA A 412 -6.91 11.57 -7.53
C ALA A 412 -7.89 11.72 -6.37
N ALA A 413 -7.94 12.91 -5.78
CA ALA A 413 -8.99 13.29 -4.85
C ALA A 413 -9.73 14.53 -5.35
N LEU A 414 -11.05 14.52 -5.23
CA LEU A 414 -11.88 15.71 -5.39
C LEU A 414 -12.34 16.15 -4.01
N GLY A 415 -11.96 17.37 -3.63
CA GLY A 415 -12.28 17.93 -2.32
C GLY A 415 -12.55 19.42 -2.39
N GLN A 416 -13.10 19.96 -1.32
CA GLN A 416 -13.42 21.38 -1.21
C GLN A 416 -12.66 21.95 0.00
N PRO A 417 -11.57 22.70 -0.23
CA PRO A 417 -10.86 23.37 0.84
C PRO A 417 -11.82 24.18 1.70
N LYS A 418 -11.67 24.09 3.02
CA LYS A 418 -12.36 25.01 3.91
C LYS A 418 -11.59 26.33 3.87
N HIS A 419 -12.02 27.26 3.02
CA HIS A 419 -11.55 28.65 3.10
C HIS A 419 -11.91 29.17 4.49
N GLY A 420 -10.87 29.44 5.29
CA GLY A 420 -10.99 29.95 6.66
C GLY A 420 -11.41 31.40 6.70
#